data_AF-A0A7W2R8Q8-F1
#
_entry.id   AF-A0A7W2R8Q8-F1
#
_cell.length_a   1.000
_cell.length_b   1.000
_cell.length_c   1.000
_cell.angle_alpha   90.00
_cell.angle_beta   90.00
_cell.angle_gamma   90.00
#
_symmetry.space_group_name_H-M   'P 1'
#
loop_
_entity.id
_entity.type
_entity.pdbx_description
1 polymer ?
#
loop_
_entity_poly.entity_id
_entity_poly.type
_entity_poly.pdbx_seq_one_letter_code
_entity_poly.pdbx_strand_id
1 'polypeptide(L)'
;MKFLIVLFISILSGCSVVVHDKTNDPIAASFVGNYYKTAKDGFLYKARCADINGNVQSTEWCTGLQAFNSGNEYATTPANYQTYKSSQKEWDEKLFTKLAFEKQRSIISQLPQGTVLKITKLVQYPWGTNGYYWAIRAAMITPEGNQLEIELPTNRVLAFPTWLKGYGVQKLPKFKLEFLKICTDAKCT
;
A
#
# COMPACT_ATOMS: atom_id res chain seq x y z
N MET A 1 48.05 -15.57 14.74
CA MET A 1 46.75 -16.27 14.53
C MET A 1 45.56 -15.70 15.32
N LYS A 2 45.65 -15.32 16.61
CA LYS A 2 44.44 -14.91 17.38
C LYS A 2 43.70 -13.66 16.88
N PHE A 3 44.39 -12.65 16.33
CA PHE A 3 43.76 -11.37 15.94
C PHE A 3 42.92 -11.41 14.65
N LEU A 4 43.16 -12.34 13.72
CA LEU A 4 42.43 -12.38 12.43
C LEU A 4 40.96 -12.77 12.60
N ILE A 5 40.64 -13.54 13.64
CA ILE A 5 39.30 -14.10 13.90
C ILE A 5 38.33 -13.00 14.35
N VAL A 6 38.82 -12.03 15.14
CA VAL A 6 37.99 -10.92 15.66
C VAL A 6 37.47 -10.04 14.52
N LEU A 7 38.32 -9.75 13.52
CA LEU A 7 37.97 -8.87 12.40
C LEU A 7 36.83 -9.41 11.54
N PHE A 8 36.78 -10.74 11.34
CA PHE A 8 35.69 -11.38 10.59
C PHE A 8 34.35 -11.35 11.31
N ILE A 9 34.34 -11.45 12.64
CA ILE A 9 33.11 -11.42 13.45
C ILE A 9 32.47 -10.01 13.38
N SER A 10 33.28 -8.95 13.41
CA SER A 10 32.80 -7.56 13.29
C SER A 10 32.20 -7.19 11.92
N ILE A 11 32.38 -8.00 10.88
CA ILE A 11 31.83 -7.75 9.53
C ILE A 11 30.47 -8.44 9.34
N LEU A 12 30.12 -9.39 10.22
CA LEU A 12 28.87 -10.15 10.18
C LEU A 12 27.71 -9.53 10.99
N SER A 13 27.89 -8.32 11.54
CA SER A 13 26.79 -7.50 12.07
C SER A 13 25.97 -6.87 10.92
N GLY A 14 25.41 -7.71 10.06
CA GLY A 14 24.51 -7.27 8.99
C GLY A 14 23.30 -6.57 9.60
N CYS A 15 23.03 -5.34 9.18
CA CYS A 15 21.86 -4.58 9.64
C CYS A 15 20.60 -5.42 9.41
N SER A 16 19.94 -5.83 10.50
CA SER A 16 18.73 -6.64 10.42
C SER A 16 17.59 -5.81 9.85
N VAL A 17 17.34 -6.02 8.56
CA VAL A 17 16.23 -5.38 7.84
C VAL A 17 14.94 -6.07 8.28
N VAL A 18 14.17 -5.45 9.18
CA VAL A 18 13.08 -6.07 9.93
C VAL A 18 11.78 -5.34 9.67
N VAL A 19 10.67 -6.07 9.45
CA VAL A 19 9.34 -5.47 9.38
C VAL A 19 8.93 -5.03 10.80
N HIS A 20 8.70 -3.74 11.02
CA HIS A 20 8.18 -3.27 12.30
C HIS A 20 6.67 -3.03 12.19
N ASP A 21 5.87 -3.94 12.73
CA ASP A 21 4.46 -3.65 12.99
C ASP A 21 4.38 -2.50 14.00
N LYS A 22 3.53 -1.51 13.70
CA LYS A 22 3.23 -0.35 14.55
C LYS A 22 1.75 -0.25 14.87
N THR A 23 0.95 -1.25 14.53
CA THR A 23 -0.52 -1.25 14.68
C THR A 23 -0.96 -1.03 16.13
N ASN A 24 -0.18 -1.52 17.11
CA ASN A 24 -0.41 -1.36 18.54
C ASN A 24 0.53 -0.36 19.23
N ASP A 25 1.45 0.30 18.52
CA ASP A 25 2.34 1.30 19.10
C ASP A 25 1.56 2.60 19.42
N PRO A 26 1.95 3.38 20.45
CA PRO A 26 1.31 4.66 20.77
C PRO A 26 1.25 5.67 19.60
N ILE A 27 2.16 5.56 18.62
CA ILE A 27 2.15 6.38 17.41
C ILE A 27 0.89 6.15 16.54
N ALA A 28 0.30 4.94 16.59
CA ALA A 28 -0.82 4.51 15.76
C ALA A 28 -2.20 4.68 16.41
N ALA A 29 -2.25 5.00 17.71
CA ALA A 29 -3.49 5.08 18.50
C ALA A 29 -4.52 6.11 17.99
N SER A 30 -4.08 7.10 17.19
CA SER A 30 -4.95 8.07 16.52
C SER A 30 -5.10 7.83 15.00
N PHE A 31 -4.87 6.58 14.55
CA PHE A 31 -4.85 6.22 13.13
C PHE A 31 -5.42 4.84 12.83
N VAL A 32 -5.03 3.81 13.57
CA VAL A 32 -5.63 2.46 13.48
C VAL A 32 -7.03 2.49 14.10
N GLY A 33 -7.96 1.72 13.53
CA GLY A 33 -9.37 1.71 13.92
C GLY A 33 -10.20 2.86 13.36
N ASN A 34 -9.57 3.96 12.93
CA ASN A 34 -10.25 5.10 12.30
C ASN A 34 -10.83 4.74 10.93
N TYR A 35 -11.94 5.41 10.60
CA TYR A 35 -12.66 5.24 9.35
C TYR A 35 -12.44 6.44 8.41
N TYR A 36 -12.33 6.15 7.12
CA TYR A 36 -12.11 7.11 6.04
C TYR A 36 -13.08 6.84 4.89
N LYS A 37 -13.37 7.86 4.08
CA LYS A 37 -14.13 7.75 2.83
C LYS A 37 -13.24 8.07 1.62
N THR A 38 -13.38 7.30 0.54
CA THR A 38 -12.77 7.62 -0.76
C THR A 38 -13.33 8.94 -1.30
N ALA A 39 -12.44 9.83 -1.74
CA ALA A 39 -12.78 11.19 -2.18
C ALA A 39 -12.87 11.36 -3.70
N LYS A 40 -12.60 10.28 -4.45
CA LYS A 40 -12.72 10.11 -5.91
C LYS A 40 -13.12 8.65 -6.18
N ASP A 41 -13.58 8.34 -7.39
CA ASP A 41 -13.66 6.95 -7.86
C ASP A 41 -12.27 6.32 -8.00
N GLY A 42 -12.21 5.00 -7.84
CA GLY A 42 -10.99 4.22 -7.88
C GLY A 42 -11.23 2.79 -8.34
N PHE A 43 -10.29 1.93 -8.04
CA PHE A 43 -10.29 0.55 -8.49
C PHE A 43 -9.49 -0.37 -7.57
N LEU A 44 -9.92 -1.63 -7.52
CA LEU A 44 -9.20 -2.70 -6.85
C LEU A 44 -8.36 -3.48 -7.88
N TYR A 45 -7.15 -3.86 -7.51
CA TYR A 45 -6.23 -4.66 -8.34
C TYR A 45 -5.56 -5.75 -7.49
N LYS A 46 -5.05 -6.80 -8.12
CA LYS A 46 -4.27 -7.84 -7.42
C LYS A 46 -2.77 -7.66 -7.68
N ALA A 47 -1.98 -7.56 -6.63
CA ALA A 47 -0.53 -7.43 -6.72
C ALA A 47 0.17 -8.11 -5.55
N ARG A 48 1.51 -8.18 -5.61
CA ARG A 48 2.31 -8.37 -4.40
C ARG A 48 2.23 -7.12 -3.54
N CYS A 49 2.10 -7.34 -2.24
CA CYS A 49 1.99 -6.31 -1.21
C CYS A 49 3.03 -6.54 -0.11
N ALA A 50 3.11 -5.63 0.87
CA ALA A 50 4.01 -5.79 2.00
C ALA A 50 3.67 -7.06 2.80
N ASP A 51 4.63 -7.98 3.02
CA ASP A 51 4.47 -9.06 4.01
C ASP A 51 4.59 -8.46 5.41
N ILE A 52 3.44 -8.01 5.91
CA ILE A 52 3.29 -7.36 7.21
C ILE A 52 3.35 -8.34 8.40
N ASN A 53 3.50 -9.65 8.15
CA ASN A 53 3.49 -10.68 9.18
C ASN A 53 4.81 -11.49 9.23
N GLY A 54 5.74 -11.22 8.32
CA GLY A 54 6.94 -12.05 8.11
C GLY A 54 8.18 -11.26 7.68
N ASN A 55 8.92 -11.84 6.74
CA ASN A 55 10.25 -11.38 6.36
C ASN A 55 10.23 -10.57 5.06
N VAL A 56 11.28 -9.78 4.81
CA VAL A 56 11.35 -8.74 3.75
C VAL A 56 11.13 -9.24 2.31
N GLN A 57 11.07 -10.54 2.09
CA GLN A 57 10.90 -11.20 0.78
C GLN A 57 9.44 -11.60 0.52
N SER A 58 8.51 -10.65 0.62
CA SER A 58 7.09 -10.91 0.37
C SER A 58 6.84 -11.58 -0.99
N THR A 59 6.16 -12.72 -0.94
CA THR A 59 5.51 -13.35 -2.09
C THR A 59 3.97 -13.29 -2.02
N GLU A 60 3.42 -12.71 -0.94
CA GLU A 60 1.99 -12.58 -0.69
C GLU A 60 1.31 -11.78 -1.81
N TRP A 61 0.20 -12.29 -2.33
CA TRP A 61 -0.69 -11.56 -3.23
C TRP A 61 -1.96 -11.15 -2.48
N CYS A 62 -2.22 -9.85 -2.41
CA CYS A 62 -3.44 -9.30 -1.83
C CYS A 62 -4.07 -8.25 -2.76
N THR A 63 -5.17 -7.66 -2.31
CA THR A 63 -5.88 -6.62 -3.05
C THR A 63 -5.26 -5.25 -2.74
N GLY A 64 -4.80 -4.54 -3.76
CA GLY A 64 -4.49 -3.12 -3.66
C GLY A 64 -5.65 -2.25 -4.12
N LEU A 65 -5.73 -1.02 -3.61
CA LEU A 65 -6.64 0.03 -4.06
C LEU A 65 -5.84 1.16 -4.72
N GLN A 66 -6.34 1.78 -5.78
CA GLN A 66 -5.82 3.06 -6.32
C GLN A 66 -6.97 3.89 -6.92
N ALA A 67 -6.80 5.21 -7.06
CA ALA A 67 -7.79 6.12 -7.64
C ALA A 67 -7.72 6.16 -9.17
N PHE A 68 -8.86 6.36 -9.84
CA PHE A 68 -8.89 6.68 -11.27
C PHE A 68 -8.46 8.13 -11.52
N ASN A 69 -8.10 8.42 -12.78
CA ASN A 69 -7.62 9.72 -13.26
C ASN A 69 -6.61 10.39 -12.30
N SER A 70 -5.61 9.63 -11.87
CA SER A 70 -4.67 10.01 -10.82
C SER A 70 -3.23 9.73 -11.25
N GLY A 71 -2.27 10.54 -10.79
CA GLY A 71 -0.87 10.40 -11.16
C GLY A 71 -0.13 11.71 -11.40
N ASN A 72 0.87 11.65 -12.27
CA ASN A 72 1.57 12.79 -12.87
C ASN A 72 1.85 12.50 -14.36
N GLU A 73 2.51 13.43 -15.07
CA GLU A 73 2.82 13.32 -16.50
C GLU A 73 3.57 12.03 -16.91
N TYR A 74 4.36 11.45 -16.00
CA TYR A 74 5.14 10.23 -16.25
C TYR A 74 4.37 8.94 -15.91
N ALA A 75 3.44 8.99 -14.95
CA ALA A 75 2.68 7.84 -14.47
C ALA A 75 1.24 8.24 -14.13
N THR A 76 0.32 7.97 -15.07
CA THR A 76 -1.14 8.15 -14.93
C THR A 76 -1.89 6.83 -14.90
N THR A 77 -2.93 6.74 -14.07
CA THR A 77 -3.95 5.68 -14.11
C THR A 77 -4.97 5.91 -15.24
N PRO A 78 -5.76 4.90 -15.64
CA PRO A 78 -6.92 5.11 -16.53
C PRO A 78 -7.91 6.13 -15.95
N ALA A 79 -8.67 6.77 -16.84
CA ALA A 79 -9.64 7.80 -16.47
C ALA A 79 -10.86 7.24 -15.72
N ASN A 80 -11.25 5.99 -16.02
CA ASN A 80 -12.32 5.21 -15.39
C ASN A 80 -12.21 3.73 -15.80
N TYR A 81 -13.10 2.87 -15.30
CA TYR A 81 -13.08 1.44 -15.57
C TYR A 81 -13.39 1.08 -17.04
N GLN A 82 -14.17 1.89 -17.77
CA GLN A 82 -14.44 1.67 -19.19
C GLN A 82 -13.19 1.95 -20.06
N THR A 83 -12.46 3.04 -19.76
CA THR A 83 -11.16 3.36 -20.39
C THR A 83 -10.10 2.31 -20.08
N TYR A 84 -10.17 1.65 -18.91
CA TYR A 84 -9.37 0.46 -18.65
C TYR A 84 -9.81 -0.71 -19.54
N LYS A 85 -11.09 -1.06 -19.57
CA LYS A 85 -11.61 -2.22 -20.30
C LYS A 85 -11.41 -2.15 -21.82
N SER A 86 -11.42 -0.95 -22.42
CA SER A 86 -11.16 -0.79 -23.87
C SER A 86 -9.72 -1.10 -24.28
N SER A 87 -8.76 -0.85 -23.38
CA SER A 87 -7.30 -0.98 -23.62
C SER A 87 -6.64 -1.86 -22.57
N GLN A 88 -7.32 -2.93 -22.11
CA GLN A 88 -6.93 -3.63 -20.87
C GLN A 88 -5.47 -4.09 -20.89
N LYS A 89 -5.00 -4.70 -21.98
CA LYS A 89 -3.61 -5.20 -22.08
C LYS A 89 -2.59 -4.06 -21.91
N GLU A 90 -2.82 -2.94 -22.59
CA GLU A 90 -1.95 -1.76 -22.55
C GLU A 90 -1.89 -1.17 -21.14
N TRP A 91 -3.03 -1.11 -20.45
CA TRP A 91 -3.09 -0.66 -19.06
C TRP A 91 -2.46 -1.65 -18.08
N ASP A 92 -2.68 -2.96 -18.25
CA ASP A 92 -2.08 -3.99 -17.42
C ASP A 92 -0.54 -3.95 -17.54
N GLU A 93 -0.01 -3.79 -18.76
CA GLU A 93 1.43 -3.67 -19.02
C GLU A 93 2.01 -2.32 -18.56
N LYS A 94 1.29 -1.19 -18.74
CA LYS A 94 1.72 0.16 -18.31
C LYS A 94 1.73 0.32 -16.78
N LEU A 95 0.67 -0.12 -16.09
CA LEU A 95 0.54 0.05 -14.64
C LEU A 95 1.32 -0.98 -13.86
N PHE A 96 1.42 -2.20 -14.39
CA PHE A 96 1.94 -3.34 -13.66
C PHE A 96 3.02 -4.07 -14.45
N THR A 97 4.21 -3.45 -14.50
CA THR A 97 5.40 -4.05 -15.12
C THR A 97 5.57 -5.50 -14.67
N LYS A 98 5.50 -6.40 -15.66
CA LYS A 98 5.56 -7.84 -15.44
C LYS A 98 6.98 -8.26 -15.08
N LEU A 99 7.16 -8.75 -13.86
CA LEU A 99 8.42 -9.35 -13.45
C LEU A 99 8.54 -10.77 -14.06
N ALA A 100 9.77 -11.24 -14.26
CA ALA A 100 10.01 -12.56 -14.84
C ALA A 100 9.31 -13.65 -14.00
N PHE A 101 8.67 -14.61 -14.69
CA PHE A 101 7.92 -15.72 -14.11
C PHE A 101 6.68 -15.34 -13.26
N GLU A 102 6.29 -14.06 -13.19
CA GLU A 102 5.04 -13.65 -12.53
C GLU A 102 3.83 -13.63 -13.46
N LYS A 103 2.64 -13.83 -12.88
CA LYS A 103 1.37 -13.58 -13.57
C LYS A 103 1.24 -12.09 -13.86
N GLN A 104 0.61 -11.76 -14.99
CA GLN A 104 0.24 -10.37 -15.25
C GLN A 104 -0.74 -9.92 -14.17
N ARG A 105 -0.49 -8.73 -13.60
CA ARG A 105 -1.39 -8.09 -12.63
C ARG A 105 -2.42 -7.27 -13.40
N SER A 106 -3.60 -7.13 -12.84
CA SER A 106 -4.71 -6.45 -13.49
C SER A 106 -5.68 -5.82 -12.50
N ILE A 107 -6.46 -4.85 -12.99
CA ILE A 107 -7.58 -4.27 -12.26
C ILE A 107 -8.73 -5.29 -12.26
N ILE A 108 -9.23 -5.63 -11.07
CA ILE A 108 -10.27 -6.64 -10.84
C ILE A 108 -11.68 -6.05 -10.73
N SER A 109 -11.82 -4.82 -10.24
CA SER A 109 -13.11 -4.13 -10.13
C SER A 109 -12.95 -2.62 -10.00
N GLN A 110 -14.01 -1.89 -10.32
CA GLN A 110 -14.17 -0.48 -9.91
C GLN A 110 -14.43 -0.37 -8.40
N LEU A 111 -14.08 0.77 -7.81
CA LEU A 111 -14.44 1.17 -6.46
C LEU A 111 -15.09 2.57 -6.49
N PRO A 112 -16.35 2.74 -6.08
CA PRO A 112 -16.99 4.04 -6.07
C PRO A 112 -16.35 5.07 -5.14
N GLN A 113 -16.56 6.35 -5.46
CA GLN A 113 -16.40 7.45 -4.51
C GLN A 113 -17.32 7.26 -3.30
N GLY A 114 -16.81 7.57 -2.10
CA GLY A 114 -17.56 7.46 -0.85
C GLY A 114 -17.52 6.08 -0.18
N THR A 115 -16.83 5.09 -0.75
CA THR A 115 -16.55 3.82 -0.07
C THR A 115 -15.86 4.06 1.27
N VAL A 116 -16.35 3.40 2.32
CA VAL A 116 -15.82 3.47 3.68
C VAL A 116 -14.70 2.44 3.86
N LEU A 117 -13.56 2.90 4.37
CA LEU A 117 -12.37 2.12 4.69
C LEU A 117 -12.03 2.28 6.18
N LYS A 118 -11.88 1.18 6.92
CA LYS A 118 -11.40 1.17 8.31
C LYS A 118 -9.92 0.80 8.32
N ILE A 119 -9.04 1.63 8.87
CA ILE A 119 -7.61 1.27 8.98
C ILE A 119 -7.45 0.11 9.96
N THR A 120 -6.84 -0.99 9.51
CA THR A 120 -6.63 -2.21 10.31
C THR A 120 -5.19 -2.42 10.75
N LYS A 121 -4.20 -2.04 9.93
CA LYS A 121 -2.77 -2.16 10.26
C LYS A 121 -1.96 -0.96 9.78
N LEU A 122 -0.93 -0.62 10.57
CA LEU A 122 0.07 0.39 10.24
C LEU A 122 1.47 -0.20 10.49
N VAL A 123 2.30 -0.30 9.46
CA VAL A 123 3.55 -1.07 9.50
C VAL A 123 4.69 -0.29 8.84
N GLN A 124 5.86 -0.24 9.47
CA GLN A 124 7.08 0.25 8.83
C GLN A 124 7.71 -0.93 8.08
N TYR A 125 7.44 -1.02 6.77
CA TYR A 125 8.03 -2.05 5.92
C TYR A 125 9.34 -1.51 5.30
N PRO A 126 10.45 -2.27 5.35
CA PRO A 126 11.75 -1.79 4.89
C PRO A 126 11.82 -1.64 3.36
N TRP A 127 12.54 -0.63 2.87
CA TRP A 127 12.79 -0.47 1.43
C TRP A 127 14.15 0.15 1.10
N GLY A 128 14.93 -0.57 0.29
CA GLY A 128 16.27 -0.15 -0.12
C GLY A 128 17.30 -0.33 1.00
N THR A 129 18.41 0.41 0.90
CA THR A 129 19.55 0.30 1.83
C THR A 129 19.39 1.07 3.13
N ASN A 130 18.51 2.08 3.18
CA ASN A 130 18.58 3.17 4.18
C ASN A 130 17.23 3.54 4.82
N GLY A 131 16.27 2.62 4.92
CA GLY A 131 15.08 2.84 5.76
C GLY A 131 13.81 2.11 5.34
N TYR A 132 12.70 2.83 5.46
CA TYR A 132 11.34 2.29 5.60
C TYR A 132 10.31 3.15 4.88
N TYR A 133 9.18 2.53 4.51
CA TYR A 133 7.94 3.21 4.15
C TYR A 133 6.78 2.67 4.99
N TRP A 134 5.70 3.45 5.09
CA TRP A 134 4.47 2.96 5.70
C TRP A 134 3.77 2.00 4.75
N ALA A 135 3.62 0.73 5.13
CA ALA A 135 2.59 -0.15 4.61
C ALA A 135 1.33 0.02 5.48
N ILE A 136 0.16 0.12 4.84
CA ILE A 136 -1.11 0.41 5.53
C ILE A 136 -2.18 -0.51 4.94
N ARG A 137 -2.77 -1.35 5.80
CA ARG A 137 -3.94 -2.14 5.44
C ARG A 137 -5.21 -1.51 5.99
N ALA A 138 -6.29 -1.66 5.25
CA ALA A 138 -7.63 -1.29 5.67
C ALA A 138 -8.63 -2.42 5.37
N ALA A 139 -9.69 -2.51 6.14
CA ALA A 139 -10.86 -3.30 5.82
C ALA A 139 -11.93 -2.42 5.14
N MET A 140 -12.61 -2.98 4.15
CA MET A 140 -13.84 -2.42 3.58
C MET A 140 -14.92 -3.51 3.52
N ILE A 141 -16.18 -3.10 3.48
CA ILE A 141 -17.29 -3.99 3.14
C ILE A 141 -17.54 -3.90 1.63
N THR A 142 -17.58 -5.03 0.94
CA THR A 142 -17.89 -5.11 -0.50
C THR A 142 -19.40 -4.95 -0.74
N PRO A 143 -19.86 -4.67 -1.99
CA PRO A 143 -21.30 -4.58 -2.29
C PRO A 143 -22.09 -5.85 -1.93
N GLU A 144 -21.42 -7.00 -1.87
CA GLU A 144 -21.98 -8.30 -1.51
C GLU A 144 -21.98 -8.56 0.01
N GLY A 145 -21.61 -7.56 0.83
CA GLY A 145 -21.61 -7.63 2.29
C GLY A 145 -20.38 -8.29 2.92
N ASN A 146 -19.39 -8.71 2.13
CA ASN A 146 -18.18 -9.37 2.64
C ASN A 146 -17.15 -8.36 3.14
N GLN A 147 -16.42 -8.70 4.21
CA GLN A 147 -15.25 -7.91 4.61
C GLN A 147 -14.04 -8.27 3.74
N LEU A 148 -13.40 -7.27 3.14
CA LEU A 148 -12.20 -7.39 2.32
C LEU A 148 -11.06 -6.55 2.91
N GLU A 149 -9.89 -7.14 3.14
CA GLU A 149 -8.68 -6.38 3.42
C GLU A 149 -8.05 -5.87 2.11
N ILE A 150 -7.59 -4.62 2.13
CA ILE A 150 -6.91 -3.95 1.03
C ILE A 150 -5.63 -3.26 1.52
N GLU A 151 -4.61 -3.16 0.66
CA GLU A 151 -3.44 -2.29 0.84
C GLU A 151 -3.66 -0.93 0.18
N LEU A 152 -3.33 0.16 0.89
CA LEU A 152 -3.53 1.54 0.43
C LEU A 152 -2.28 2.10 -0.28
N PRO A 153 -2.41 3.03 -1.26
CA PRO A 153 -1.27 3.64 -1.94
C PRO A 153 -0.39 4.47 -1.01
N THR A 154 0.84 3.99 -0.78
CA THR A 154 1.88 4.72 -0.07
C THR A 154 3.10 4.96 -0.97
N ASN A 155 4.27 5.25 -0.40
CA ASN A 155 5.41 5.82 -1.13
C ASN A 155 6.28 4.76 -1.85
N ARG A 156 5.67 3.81 -2.58
CA ARG A 156 6.34 2.63 -3.17
C ARG A 156 5.92 2.41 -4.64
N VAL A 157 6.67 1.55 -5.34
CA VAL A 157 6.35 1.03 -6.69
C VAL A 157 4.94 0.42 -6.72
N LEU A 158 4.22 0.59 -7.83
CA LEU A 158 2.77 0.35 -8.02
C LEU A 158 1.83 1.30 -7.26
N ALA A 159 2.32 2.02 -6.24
CA ALA A 159 1.54 2.98 -5.46
C ALA A 159 1.82 4.45 -5.87
N PHE A 160 1.99 4.70 -7.18
CA PHE A 160 1.93 6.06 -7.74
C PHE A 160 0.56 6.29 -8.41
N PRO A 161 -0.15 7.39 -8.08
CA PRO A 161 0.19 8.37 -7.05
C PRO A 161 0.04 7.81 -5.63
N THR A 162 0.96 8.20 -4.75
CA THR A 162 0.83 7.95 -3.31
C THR A 162 -0.34 8.75 -2.74
N TRP A 163 -1.10 8.15 -1.82
CA TRP A 163 -2.16 8.82 -1.08
C TRP A 163 -1.65 9.55 0.17
N LEU A 164 -0.35 9.45 0.48
CA LEU A 164 0.29 10.10 1.62
C LEU A 164 0.81 11.51 1.30
N LYS A 165 0.81 12.39 2.32
CA LYS A 165 1.46 13.70 2.31
C LYS A 165 2.91 13.55 2.77
N GLY A 166 3.85 13.65 1.83
CA GLY A 166 5.29 13.60 2.09
C GLY A 166 5.85 12.19 2.27
N TYR A 167 7.12 12.13 2.68
CA TYR A 167 7.92 10.90 2.77
C TYR A 167 8.50 10.71 4.19
N GLY A 168 8.93 9.48 4.50
CA GLY A 168 9.47 9.08 5.80
C GLY A 168 8.47 8.33 6.70
N VAL A 169 8.99 7.73 7.78
CA VAL A 169 8.22 6.96 8.79
C VAL A 169 8.42 7.46 10.23
N GLN A 170 9.18 8.54 10.40
CA GLN A 170 9.50 9.14 11.71
C GLN A 170 8.30 9.84 12.35
N LYS A 171 7.18 9.97 11.63
CA LYS A 171 5.92 10.57 12.06
C LYS A 171 4.76 9.76 11.49
N LEU A 172 3.63 9.76 12.20
CA LEU A 172 2.37 9.16 11.77
C LEU A 172 2.00 9.64 10.34
N PRO A 173 1.61 8.75 9.42
CA PRO A 173 1.23 9.12 8.06
C PRO A 173 0.01 10.04 8.04
N LYS A 174 -0.06 10.91 7.04
CA LYS A 174 -1.22 11.79 6.80
C LYS A 174 -1.69 11.63 5.37
N PHE A 175 -2.96 11.30 5.16
CA PHE A 175 -3.52 11.18 3.82
C PHE A 175 -3.70 12.55 3.13
N LYS A 176 -3.72 12.54 1.80
CA LYS A 176 -4.17 13.65 0.97
C LYS A 176 -5.70 13.65 0.89
N LEU A 177 -6.32 14.80 1.15
CA LEU A 177 -7.79 14.97 1.18
C LEU A 177 -8.45 14.82 -0.21
N GLU A 178 -7.65 14.78 -1.28
CA GLU A 178 -8.10 14.43 -2.64
C GLU A 178 -8.34 12.92 -2.85
N PHE A 179 -7.87 12.06 -1.93
CA PHE A 179 -8.04 10.61 -2.03
C PHE A 179 -8.80 10.03 -0.84
N LEU A 180 -8.44 10.43 0.39
CA LEU A 180 -9.14 10.02 1.61
C LEU A 180 -9.48 11.19 2.52
N LYS A 181 -10.72 11.21 2.98
CA LYS A 181 -11.25 12.11 4.02
C LYS A 181 -11.58 11.28 5.25
N ILE A 182 -11.32 11.78 6.46
CA ILE A 182 -11.78 11.14 7.70
C ILE A 182 -13.31 11.06 7.64
N CYS A 183 -13.89 9.94 8.05
CA CYS A 183 -15.34 9.83 8.21
C CYS A 183 -15.72 9.85 9.69
N THR A 184 -16.62 10.78 10.04
CA THR A 184 -17.21 10.93 11.38
C THR A 184 -18.72 10.67 11.38
N ASP A 185 -19.29 10.27 10.26
CA ASP A 185 -20.73 10.05 10.11
C ASP A 185 -21.13 8.67 10.66
N ALA A 186 -22.34 8.57 11.22
CA ALA A 186 -22.93 7.27 11.65
C ALA A 186 -23.09 6.24 10.51
N LYS A 187 -22.87 6.61 9.25
CA LYS A 187 -22.82 5.72 8.08
C LYS A 187 -21.43 5.09 7.85
N CYS A 188 -20.52 5.19 8.80
CA CYS A 188 -19.16 4.68 8.68
C CYS A 188 -18.76 3.66 9.75
N THR A 189 -19.54 3.45 10.79
CA THR A 189 -19.28 2.48 11.86
C THR A 189 -19.92 1.13 11.58
#